data_AF-A0A8H2ZGY8-F1
#
_entry.id   AF-A0A8H2ZGY8-F1
#
_cell.length_a   1.000
_cell.length_b   1.000
_cell.length_c   1.000
_cell.angle_alpha   90.00
_cell.angle_beta   90.00
_cell.angle_gamma   90.00
#
_symmetry.space_group_name_H-M   'P 1'
#
loop_
_entity.id
_entity.type
_entity.pdbx_description
1 polymer ?
#
loop_
_entity_poly.entity_id
_entity_poly.type
_entity_poly.pdbx_seq_one_letter_code
_entity_poly.pdbx_strand_id
1 'polypeptide(L)'
;MLAMSRHNKLFHQLKKGKNIPLTCIYNMASHQSQFTEYKDLIQEGDLALIWISRGNIKAVTIDAKESFNTRYGTFPHKDMIGKQYGSQIAIRTRGTGRFAFVHVLQPTPELWTLSLPHRTQIVYTPDSSYVMQRMNCGPHTRVLEAGTGSGSFSHAFARTVEKLFTYEFHPVRYEQAMLEFKEHGLLNENVTITLRDVCEDGFTIKKGDKTSATFDDEDSKELEATAVFLDLPAPWDAIHHLDKVIAQDQIVSVCCFSPCIEQVDKTIESLEKNGWANIEMVEIQGRQYESRRQMVRSIEDAMERCRDIKRRKQEGIELKRLRIEAEHKGETKPDSEPTPREPFTEKSKFNPFGKGTRVKEGDPNFKWKQVTKIESEIKSHTSYLTFATKLSDKSRRDTVVQ
;
A
#
# COMPACT_ATOMS: atom_id res chain seq x y z
N MET A 1 -14.31 10.19 33.03
CA MET A 1 -15.66 10.66 33.46
C MET A 1 -15.89 12.18 33.35
N LEU A 2 -14.87 13.05 33.49
CA LEU A 2 -15.05 14.51 33.35
C LEU A 2 -15.32 15.00 31.91
N ALA A 3 -14.92 14.27 30.87
CA ALA A 3 -15.19 14.62 29.47
C ALA A 3 -16.68 14.49 29.08
N MET A 4 -17.38 13.46 29.57
CA MET A 4 -18.83 13.29 29.36
C MET A 4 -19.67 14.40 30.04
N SER A 5 -19.19 14.95 31.15
CA SER A 5 -19.90 16.00 31.92
C SER A 5 -19.96 17.34 31.17
N ARG A 6 -18.93 17.67 30.38
CA ARG A 6 -18.93 18.89 29.52
C ARG A 6 -19.83 18.73 28.29
N HIS A 7 -19.91 17.53 27.73
CA HIS A 7 -20.75 17.22 26.56
C HIS A 7 -22.26 17.41 26.86
N ASN A 8 -22.72 16.99 28.05
CA ASN A 8 -24.12 17.15 28.46
C ASN A 8 -24.52 18.61 28.76
N LYS A 9 -23.59 19.45 29.26
CA LYS A 9 -23.87 20.88 29.50
C LYS A 9 -24.04 21.67 28.20
N LEU A 10 -23.34 21.30 27.12
CA LEU A 10 -23.41 22.01 25.84
C LEU A 10 -24.65 21.61 25.01
N PHE A 11 -25.05 20.34 25.06
CA PHE A 11 -26.32 19.88 24.48
C PHE A 11 -27.53 20.62 25.07
N HIS A 12 -27.44 20.99 26.35
CA HIS A 12 -28.47 21.78 27.02
C HIS A 12 -28.46 23.27 26.61
N GLN A 13 -27.35 23.78 26.08
CA GLN A 13 -27.26 25.15 25.52
C GLN A 13 -27.72 25.21 24.05
N LEU A 14 -27.51 24.15 23.26
CA LEU A 14 -28.04 24.01 21.89
C LEU A 14 -29.58 24.02 21.86
N LYS A 15 -30.24 23.43 22.87
CA LYS A 15 -31.71 23.52 23.03
C LYS A 15 -32.23 24.92 23.40
N LYS A 16 -31.36 25.87 23.79
CA LYS A 16 -31.74 27.22 24.23
C LYS A 16 -31.49 28.32 23.20
N GLY A 17 -31.21 27.97 21.93
CA GLY A 17 -31.24 28.93 20.82
C GLY A 17 -30.24 30.08 20.92
N LYS A 18 -29.08 29.88 21.55
CA LYS A 18 -27.99 30.88 21.54
C LYS A 18 -27.08 30.66 20.33
N ASN A 19 -26.89 31.72 19.54
CA ASN A 19 -25.98 31.77 18.39
C ASN A 19 -24.54 31.53 18.87
N ILE A 20 -23.98 30.39 18.50
CA ILE A 20 -22.55 30.10 18.60
C ILE A 20 -21.94 30.43 17.22
N PRO A 21 -20.82 31.17 17.14
CA PRO A 21 -20.16 31.44 15.87
C PRO A 21 -19.79 30.12 15.17
N LEU A 22 -20.11 29.99 13.87
CA LEU A 22 -19.76 28.82 13.04
C LEU A 22 -18.26 28.50 13.05
N THR A 23 -17.41 29.49 13.32
CA THR A 23 -15.95 29.35 13.47
C THR A 23 -15.53 28.56 14.72
N CYS A 24 -16.37 28.50 15.77
CA CYS A 24 -16.11 27.66 16.94
C CYS A 24 -16.54 26.19 16.74
N ILE A 25 -17.43 25.91 15.80
CA ILE A 25 -17.90 24.54 15.51
C ILE A 25 -16.91 23.83 14.58
N TYR A 26 -16.29 24.57 13.65
CA TYR A 26 -15.28 24.02 12.73
C TYR A 26 -13.96 23.62 13.40
N ASN A 27 -13.62 24.20 14.55
CA ASN A 27 -12.39 23.88 15.30
C ASN A 27 -12.56 22.78 16.36
N MET A 28 -13.76 22.20 16.52
CA MET A 28 -14.02 21.15 17.50
C MET A 28 -14.29 19.77 16.86
N ALA A 29 -14.18 19.64 15.53
CA ALA A 29 -14.53 18.44 14.79
C ALA A 29 -13.33 17.56 14.35
N SER A 30 -12.11 17.80 14.82
CA SER A 30 -10.93 17.03 14.38
C SER A 30 -10.08 16.47 15.52
N HIS A 31 -10.71 15.82 16.50
CA HIS A 31 -9.97 15.07 17.52
C HIS A 31 -9.75 13.60 17.17
N GLN A 32 -10.42 13.10 16.13
CA GLN A 32 -10.33 11.71 15.71
C GLN A 32 -9.48 11.59 14.44
N SER A 33 -8.75 10.48 14.31
CA SER A 33 -7.87 10.22 13.17
C SER A 33 -8.67 10.01 11.91
N GLN A 34 -8.14 10.55 10.80
CA GLN A 34 -8.73 10.39 9.47
C GLN A 34 -8.65 8.94 8.94
N PHE A 35 -7.93 8.06 9.65
CA PHE A 35 -7.72 6.65 9.34
C PHE A 35 -8.63 5.69 10.14
N THR A 36 -9.29 6.16 11.20
CA THR A 36 -10.11 5.32 12.10
C THR A 36 -11.61 5.52 11.87
N GLU A 37 -12.04 6.70 11.44
CA GLU A 37 -13.43 6.96 11.06
C GLU A 37 -13.77 6.52 9.64
N TYR A 38 -15.05 6.37 9.33
CA TYR A 38 -15.54 6.21 7.95
C TYR A 38 -16.38 7.42 7.56
N LYS A 39 -15.86 8.25 6.65
CA LYS A 39 -16.53 9.46 6.15
C LYS A 39 -17.33 9.14 4.89
N ASP A 40 -18.53 9.70 4.80
CA ASP A 40 -19.35 9.61 3.57
C ASP A 40 -18.84 10.60 2.51
N LEU A 41 -18.79 11.89 2.86
CA LEU A 41 -18.46 12.98 1.94
C LEU A 41 -17.03 13.50 2.12
N ILE A 42 -16.41 13.90 1.01
CA ILE A 42 -15.13 14.60 0.95
C ILE A 42 -15.33 16.06 1.38
N GLN A 43 -14.54 16.53 2.34
CA GLN A 43 -14.60 17.87 2.90
C GLN A 43 -13.29 18.65 2.69
N GLU A 44 -13.37 19.97 2.81
CA GLU A 44 -12.18 20.82 2.84
C GLU A 44 -11.36 20.54 4.11
N GLY A 45 -10.04 20.40 3.97
CA GLY A 45 -9.11 20.00 5.01
C GLY A 45 -8.90 18.49 5.13
N ASP A 46 -9.71 17.66 4.46
CA ASP A 46 -9.53 16.21 4.51
C ASP A 46 -8.21 15.79 3.85
N LEU A 47 -7.52 14.83 4.45
CA LEU A 47 -6.52 14.04 3.76
C LEU A 47 -7.23 13.00 2.89
N ALA A 48 -6.89 12.96 1.61
CA ALA A 48 -7.42 11.98 0.67
C ALA A 48 -6.30 11.26 -0.08
N LEU A 49 -6.53 9.99 -0.39
CA LEU A 49 -5.66 9.20 -1.25
C LEU A 49 -6.22 9.17 -2.67
N ILE A 50 -5.59 9.93 -3.56
CA ILE A 50 -5.98 9.99 -4.96
C ILE A 50 -5.35 8.83 -5.72
N TRP A 51 -6.18 7.87 -6.11
CA TRP A 51 -5.80 6.72 -6.93
C TRP A 51 -5.78 7.11 -8.41
N ILE A 52 -4.58 7.18 -8.99
CA ILE A 52 -4.38 7.45 -10.42
C ILE A 52 -4.26 6.13 -11.20
N SER A 53 -3.48 5.20 -10.65
CA SER A 53 -3.28 3.85 -11.20
C SER A 53 -2.77 2.90 -10.12
N ARG A 54 -2.68 1.59 -10.40
CA ARG A 54 -2.25 0.58 -9.42
C ARG A 54 -0.93 0.88 -8.71
N GLY A 55 0.04 1.45 -9.41
CA GLY A 55 1.35 1.83 -8.86
C GLY A 55 1.51 3.33 -8.63
N ASN A 56 0.42 4.10 -8.62
CA ASN A 56 0.49 5.55 -8.43
C ASN A 56 -0.73 6.04 -7.65
N ILE A 57 -0.53 6.14 -6.34
CA ILE A 57 -1.47 6.68 -5.35
C ILE A 57 -0.77 7.89 -4.72
N LYS A 58 -1.50 8.99 -4.53
CA LYS A 58 -0.96 10.23 -3.95
C LYS A 58 -1.82 10.69 -2.78
N ALA A 59 -1.18 10.94 -1.65
CA ALA A 59 -1.79 11.64 -0.54
C ALA A 59 -1.89 13.14 -0.86
N VAL A 60 -3.07 13.71 -0.67
CA VAL A 60 -3.38 15.10 -0.96
C VAL A 60 -4.34 15.63 0.09
N THR A 61 -4.01 16.78 0.67
CA THR A 61 -4.94 17.53 1.51
C THR A 61 -5.89 18.32 0.63
N ILE A 62 -7.20 18.17 0.83
CA ILE A 62 -8.23 18.79 0.01
C ILE A 62 -8.37 20.27 0.41
N ASP A 63 -7.97 21.17 -0.50
CA ASP A 63 -8.16 22.62 -0.38
C ASP A 63 -8.95 23.14 -1.58
N ALA A 64 -10.06 23.85 -1.37
CA ALA A 64 -10.97 24.30 -2.44
C ALA A 64 -10.29 25.21 -3.49
N LYS A 65 -9.17 25.85 -3.14
CA LYS A 65 -8.40 26.75 -4.01
C LYS A 65 -7.34 26.01 -4.83
N GLU A 66 -7.00 24.78 -4.44
CA GLU A 66 -5.96 24.00 -5.07
C GLU A 66 -6.48 23.06 -6.17
N SER A 67 -5.55 22.43 -6.87
CA SER A 67 -5.83 21.45 -7.92
C SER A 67 -4.76 20.37 -7.95
N PHE A 68 -5.20 19.13 -8.13
CA PHE A 68 -4.32 17.98 -8.25
C PHE A 68 -3.88 17.78 -9.70
N ASN A 69 -2.57 17.81 -9.95
CA ASN A 69 -2.02 17.67 -11.29
C ASN A 69 -1.53 16.25 -11.55
N THR A 70 -1.92 15.70 -12.70
CA THR A 70 -1.42 14.42 -13.21
C THR A 70 -0.89 14.60 -14.62
N ARG A 71 -0.17 13.59 -15.14
CA ARG A 71 0.19 13.52 -16.57
C ARG A 71 -1.01 13.50 -17.53
N TYR A 72 -2.22 13.27 -17.02
CA TYR A 72 -3.45 13.18 -17.80
C TYR A 72 -4.33 14.44 -17.74
N GLY A 73 -3.96 15.39 -16.89
CA GLY A 73 -4.65 16.67 -16.70
C GLY A 73 -4.74 17.10 -15.25
N THR A 74 -5.41 18.23 -15.05
CA THR A 74 -5.57 18.92 -13.77
C THR A 74 -6.98 18.71 -13.22
N PHE A 75 -7.06 18.28 -11.95
CA PHE A 75 -8.30 17.96 -11.24
C PHE A 75 -8.50 18.98 -10.10
N PRO A 76 -9.38 19.98 -10.25
CA PRO A 76 -9.65 20.95 -9.20
C PRO A 76 -10.27 20.30 -7.96
N HIS A 77 -9.77 20.62 -6.77
CA HIS A 77 -10.27 20.04 -5.52
C HIS A 77 -11.71 20.46 -5.21
N LYS A 78 -12.11 21.68 -5.61
CA LYS A 78 -13.50 22.14 -5.52
C LYS A 78 -14.50 21.21 -6.21
N ASP A 79 -14.06 20.46 -7.23
CA ASP A 79 -14.91 19.51 -7.95
C ASP A 79 -14.96 18.14 -7.25
N MET A 80 -14.15 17.94 -6.20
CA MET A 80 -14.11 16.75 -5.33
C MET A 80 -14.94 16.97 -4.07
N ILE A 81 -14.87 18.17 -3.48
CA ILE A 81 -15.57 18.54 -2.25
C ILE A 81 -17.08 18.32 -2.40
N GLY A 82 -17.69 17.72 -1.37
CA GLY A 82 -19.11 17.40 -1.33
C GLY A 82 -19.51 16.13 -2.09
N LYS A 83 -18.59 15.48 -2.81
CA LYS A 83 -18.81 14.14 -3.37
C LYS A 83 -18.50 13.07 -2.34
N GLN A 84 -19.03 11.87 -2.55
CA GLN A 84 -18.75 10.71 -1.69
C GLN A 84 -17.31 10.23 -1.88
N TYR A 85 -16.68 9.77 -0.80
CA TYR A 85 -15.44 9.00 -0.91
C TYR A 85 -15.66 7.76 -1.79
N GLY A 86 -14.65 7.42 -2.59
CA GLY A 86 -14.76 6.42 -3.66
C GLY A 86 -15.20 6.99 -5.02
N SER A 87 -15.60 8.26 -5.08
CA SER A 87 -16.02 8.90 -6.34
C SER A 87 -14.92 8.88 -7.40
N GLN A 88 -15.31 8.53 -8.63
CA GLN A 88 -14.50 8.75 -9.81
C GLN A 88 -14.67 10.20 -10.28
N ILE A 89 -13.57 10.96 -10.31
CA ILE A 89 -13.54 12.34 -10.78
C ILE A 89 -13.08 12.34 -12.23
N ALA A 90 -13.90 12.90 -13.11
CA ALA A 90 -13.64 12.95 -14.54
C ALA A 90 -13.35 14.38 -15.00
N ILE A 91 -12.35 14.55 -15.85
CA ILE A 91 -12.06 15.81 -16.54
C ILE A 91 -11.96 15.56 -18.04
N ARG A 92 -12.19 16.59 -18.86
CA ARG A 92 -11.89 16.57 -20.29
C ARG A 92 -10.46 17.07 -20.52
N THR A 93 -9.62 16.26 -21.15
CA THR A 93 -8.24 16.64 -21.47
C THR A 93 -8.22 17.67 -22.59
N ARG A 94 -7.51 18.78 -22.37
CA ARG A 94 -7.32 19.82 -23.40
C ARG A 94 -6.65 19.22 -24.64
N GLY A 95 -7.16 19.55 -25.83
CA GLY A 95 -6.58 19.17 -27.13
C GLY A 95 -6.96 17.79 -27.69
N THR A 96 -7.29 16.78 -26.86
CA THR A 96 -7.66 15.44 -27.36
C THR A 96 -9.15 15.10 -27.26
N GLY A 97 -9.92 15.87 -26.48
CA GLY A 97 -11.35 15.64 -26.24
C GLY A 97 -11.66 14.37 -25.44
N ARG A 98 -10.64 13.64 -24.97
CA ARG A 98 -10.79 12.42 -24.17
C ARG A 98 -11.03 12.76 -22.70
N PHE A 99 -11.59 11.79 -21.97
CA PHE A 99 -11.71 11.88 -20.53
C PHE A 99 -10.46 11.33 -19.83
N ALA A 100 -10.07 11.98 -18.74
CA ALA A 100 -9.12 11.46 -17.77
C ALA A 100 -9.81 11.31 -16.41
N PHE A 101 -9.37 10.33 -15.63
CA PHE A 101 -10.03 9.93 -14.39
C PHE A 101 -9.04 9.76 -13.25
N VAL A 102 -9.50 10.07 -12.04
CA VAL A 102 -8.90 9.65 -10.77
C VAL A 102 -10.01 9.17 -9.84
N HIS A 103 -9.67 8.39 -8.82
CA HIS A 103 -10.61 8.08 -7.72
C HIS A 103 -10.09 8.71 -6.45
N VAL A 104 -10.97 9.34 -5.68
CA VAL A 104 -10.63 9.96 -4.39
C VAL A 104 -11.05 9.03 -3.28
N LEU A 105 -10.08 8.45 -2.57
CA LEU A 105 -10.31 7.43 -1.56
C LEU A 105 -10.02 7.99 -0.16
N GLN A 106 -10.76 7.50 0.83
CA GLN A 106 -10.43 7.79 2.21
C GLN A 106 -9.10 7.10 2.58
N PRO A 107 -8.23 7.72 3.40
CA PRO A 107 -7.00 7.09 3.84
C PRO A 107 -7.25 5.79 4.60
N THR A 108 -6.47 4.76 4.26
CA THR A 108 -6.36 3.51 5.01
C THR A 108 -4.88 3.17 5.13
N PRO A 109 -4.44 2.47 6.20
CA PRO A 109 -3.05 2.05 6.35
C PRO A 109 -2.47 1.32 5.13
N GLU A 110 -3.27 0.45 4.47
CA GLU A 110 -2.83 -0.29 3.29
C GLU A 110 -2.58 0.62 2.10
N LEU A 111 -3.52 1.54 1.80
CA LEU A 111 -3.36 2.48 0.70
C LEU A 111 -2.27 3.52 1.00
N TRP A 112 -2.13 3.92 2.27
CA TRP A 112 -1.07 4.82 2.74
C TRP A 112 0.30 4.18 2.51
N THR A 113 0.49 2.93 2.92
CA THR A 113 1.70 2.13 2.69
C THR A 113 2.11 2.12 1.21
N LEU A 114 1.13 1.99 0.30
CA LEU A 114 1.38 2.00 -1.15
C LEU A 114 1.66 3.41 -1.71
N SER A 115 1.27 4.46 -1.00
CA SER A 115 1.46 5.86 -1.40
C SER A 115 2.76 6.49 -0.87
N LEU A 116 3.37 5.88 0.15
CA LEU A 116 4.58 6.36 0.79
C LEU A 116 5.73 6.50 -0.23
N PRO A 117 6.53 7.58 -0.14
CA PRO A 117 7.73 7.68 -0.94
C PRO A 117 8.74 6.63 -0.47
N HIS A 118 9.19 5.75 -1.37
CA HIS A 118 10.17 4.69 -1.07
C HIS A 118 11.59 5.22 -0.82
N ARG A 119 11.77 6.07 0.20
CA ARG A 119 13.09 6.62 0.61
C ARG A 119 13.78 5.75 1.66
N THR A 120 13.03 4.97 2.43
CA THR A 120 13.54 3.97 3.37
C THR A 120 12.92 2.60 3.06
N GLN A 121 13.51 1.55 3.63
CA GLN A 121 12.81 0.29 3.80
C GLN A 121 11.55 0.54 4.63
N ILE A 122 10.45 -0.11 4.25
CA ILE A 122 9.16 -0.06 4.96
C ILE A 122 8.62 -1.48 5.13
N VAL A 123 7.82 -1.69 6.16
CA VAL A 123 7.08 -2.94 6.35
C VAL A 123 5.80 -2.88 5.50
N TYR A 124 5.67 -3.83 4.57
CA TYR A 124 4.51 -3.95 3.69
C TYR A 124 3.41 -4.81 4.33
N THR A 125 2.19 -4.70 3.78
CA THR A 125 1.00 -5.40 4.28
C THR A 125 1.18 -6.92 4.49
N PRO A 126 1.85 -7.70 3.63
CA PRO A 126 2.04 -9.13 3.89
C PRO A 126 2.75 -9.40 5.22
N ASP A 127 3.84 -8.69 5.50
CA ASP A 127 4.61 -8.82 6.74
C ASP A 127 3.82 -8.26 7.92
N SER A 128 3.35 -7.01 7.82
CA SER A 128 2.69 -6.35 8.96
C SER A 128 1.39 -7.03 9.37
N SER A 129 0.56 -7.48 8.41
CA SER A 129 -0.67 -8.21 8.73
C SER A 129 -0.39 -9.57 9.38
N TYR A 130 0.63 -10.29 8.93
CA TYR A 130 1.06 -11.54 9.55
C TYR A 130 1.58 -11.32 10.97
N VAL A 131 2.44 -10.32 11.16
CA VAL A 131 2.99 -9.95 12.48
C VAL A 131 1.87 -9.58 13.46
N MET A 132 0.95 -8.71 13.06
CA MET A 132 -0.20 -8.32 13.90
C MET A 132 -1.08 -9.50 14.26
N GLN A 133 -1.39 -10.36 13.28
CA GLN A 133 -2.22 -11.54 13.51
C GLN A 133 -1.54 -12.53 14.44
N ARG A 134 -0.23 -12.79 14.24
CA ARG A 134 0.54 -13.75 15.03
C ARG A 134 0.77 -13.29 16.46
N MET A 135 0.93 -11.99 16.69
CA MET A 135 0.99 -11.39 18.03
C MET A 135 -0.40 -11.14 18.64
N ASN A 136 -1.48 -11.55 17.96
CA ASN A 136 -2.87 -11.37 18.39
C ASN A 136 -3.20 -9.90 18.75
N CYS A 137 -2.77 -8.95 17.91
CA CYS A 137 -3.04 -7.54 18.11
C CYS A 137 -4.54 -7.23 18.03
N GLY A 138 -5.03 -6.49 19.01
CA GLY A 138 -6.42 -6.02 19.11
C GLY A 138 -6.56 -4.84 20.07
N PRO A 139 -7.80 -4.41 20.40
CA PRO A 139 -8.05 -3.21 21.20
C PRO A 139 -7.57 -3.23 22.66
N HIS A 140 -7.00 -4.35 23.12
CA HIS A 140 -6.37 -4.53 24.44
C HIS A 140 -4.83 -4.58 24.35
N THR A 141 -4.28 -4.42 23.15
CA THR A 141 -2.85 -4.60 22.92
C THR A 141 -2.13 -3.27 23.10
N ARG A 142 -1.06 -3.29 23.89
CA ARG A 142 -0.15 -2.15 24.05
C ARG A 142 1.16 -2.50 23.35
N VAL A 143 1.48 -1.76 22.29
CA VAL A 143 2.60 -2.09 21.39
C VAL A 143 3.79 -1.17 21.63
N LEU A 144 5.00 -1.74 21.71
CA LEU A 144 6.25 -1.01 21.46
C LEU A 144 6.70 -1.23 20.03
N GLU A 145 7.01 -0.15 19.32
CA GLU A 145 7.59 -0.16 17.98
C GLU A 145 8.91 0.60 18.00
N ALA A 146 9.98 0.00 17.48
CA ALA A 146 11.22 0.71 17.21
C ALA A 146 11.93 0.05 16.02
N GLY A 147 12.30 0.74 14.93
CA GLY A 147 12.12 2.16 14.66
C GLY A 147 10.76 2.55 14.06
N THR A 148 10.35 3.81 14.24
CA THR A 148 9.16 4.38 13.57
C THR A 148 9.31 4.39 12.04
N GLY A 149 10.50 4.69 11.53
CA GLY A 149 10.79 4.71 10.10
C GLY A 149 9.88 5.67 9.32
N SER A 150 9.25 5.17 8.25
CA SER A 150 8.28 5.94 7.45
C SER A 150 6.83 5.84 7.98
N GLY A 151 6.61 5.31 9.19
CA GLY A 151 5.28 5.23 9.80
C GLY A 151 4.30 4.23 9.16
N SER A 152 4.75 3.39 8.22
CA SER A 152 3.92 2.39 7.53
C SER A 152 3.20 1.46 8.52
N PHE A 153 3.98 0.83 9.41
CA PHE A 153 3.44 -0.11 10.40
C PHE A 153 2.73 0.64 11.54
N SER A 154 3.25 1.80 11.96
CA SER A 154 2.60 2.67 12.94
C SER A 154 1.12 2.95 12.62
N HIS A 155 0.78 3.23 11.36
CA HIS A 155 -0.62 3.42 10.95
C HIS A 155 -1.48 2.15 11.08
N ALA A 156 -0.93 0.99 10.74
CA ALA A 156 -1.64 -0.28 10.85
C ALA A 156 -1.88 -0.67 12.32
N PHE A 157 -0.88 -0.45 13.18
CA PHE A 157 -1.02 -0.60 14.63
C PHE A 157 -2.06 0.38 15.19
N ALA A 158 -1.93 1.68 14.91
CA ALA A 158 -2.82 2.71 15.46
C ALA A 158 -4.31 2.44 15.17
N ARG A 159 -4.64 1.85 14.02
CA ARG A 159 -6.02 1.44 13.70
C ARG A 159 -6.59 0.36 14.63
N THR A 160 -5.74 -0.48 15.21
CA THR A 160 -6.13 -1.78 15.79
C THR A 160 -5.89 -1.87 17.29
N VAL A 161 -4.82 -1.24 17.79
CA VAL A 161 -4.30 -1.46 19.14
C VAL A 161 -4.85 -0.45 20.14
N GLU A 162 -4.74 -0.77 21.43
CA GLU A 162 -5.12 0.15 22.51
C GLU A 162 -4.20 1.37 22.55
N LYS A 163 -2.88 1.11 22.52
CA LYS A 163 -1.84 2.13 22.59
C LYS A 163 -0.61 1.68 21.80
N LEU A 164 -0.05 2.60 21.02
CA LEU A 164 1.23 2.44 20.34
C LEU A 164 2.25 3.41 20.93
N PHE A 165 3.37 2.88 21.40
CA PHE A 165 4.56 3.64 21.76
C PHE A 165 5.63 3.35 20.71
N THR A 166 5.96 4.36 19.91
CA THR A 166 6.92 4.24 18.81
C THR A 166 8.16 5.09 19.07
N TYR A 167 9.32 4.57 18.71
CA TYR A 167 10.63 5.18 18.94
C TYR A 167 11.37 5.39 17.63
N GLU A 168 11.92 6.59 17.44
CA GLU A 168 12.80 6.89 16.32
C GLU A 168 14.12 7.44 16.86
N PHE A 169 15.24 6.96 16.35
CA PHE A 169 16.56 7.40 16.80
C PHE A 169 17.02 8.68 16.10
N HIS A 170 16.58 8.89 14.84
CA HIS A 170 17.07 9.97 14.00
C HIS A 170 16.21 11.25 14.16
N PRO A 171 16.76 12.37 14.64
CA PRO A 171 15.99 13.57 14.97
C PRO A 171 15.11 14.11 13.84
N VAL A 172 15.63 14.14 12.60
CA VAL A 172 14.86 14.64 11.45
C VAL A 172 13.67 13.74 11.11
N ARG A 173 13.83 12.42 11.23
CA ARG A 173 12.73 11.48 10.96
C ARG A 173 11.70 11.53 12.07
N TYR A 174 12.15 11.68 13.32
CA TYR A 174 11.26 11.90 14.45
C TYR A 174 10.38 13.14 14.23
N GLU A 175 10.97 14.27 13.82
CA GLU A 175 10.22 15.51 13.57
C GLU A 175 9.23 15.36 12.41
N GLN A 176 9.63 14.68 11.34
CA GLN A 176 8.76 14.38 10.20
C GLN A 176 7.59 13.47 10.59
N ALA A 177 7.87 12.34 11.24
CA ALA A 177 6.84 11.39 11.70
C ALA A 177 5.92 12.02 12.75
N MET A 178 6.45 12.84 13.67
CA MET A 178 5.65 13.55 14.65
C MET A 178 4.68 14.54 13.98
N LEU A 179 5.13 15.29 12.97
CA LEU A 179 4.26 16.17 12.21
C LEU A 179 3.18 15.38 11.45
N GLU A 180 3.57 14.31 10.76
CA GLU A 180 2.66 13.44 10.03
C GLU A 180 1.59 12.83 10.95
N PHE A 181 2.00 12.22 12.07
CA PHE A 181 1.07 11.63 13.04
C PHE A 181 0.15 12.68 13.67
N LYS A 182 0.61 13.92 13.82
CA LYS A 182 -0.23 15.03 14.27
C LYS A 182 -1.28 15.41 13.22
N GLU A 183 -0.86 15.59 11.97
CA GLU A 183 -1.75 15.94 10.85
C GLU A 183 -2.78 14.84 10.55
N HIS A 184 -2.40 13.57 10.76
CA HIS A 184 -3.27 12.42 10.62
C HIS A 184 -4.17 12.16 11.84
N GLY A 185 -4.00 12.93 12.92
CA GLY A 185 -4.77 12.82 14.16
C GLY A 185 -4.36 11.67 15.08
N LEU A 186 -3.32 10.91 14.75
CA LEU A 186 -2.88 9.73 15.51
C LEU A 186 -2.35 10.08 16.91
N LEU A 187 -1.68 11.23 17.06
CA LEU A 187 -1.17 11.69 18.36
C LEU A 187 -2.29 12.11 19.32
N ASN A 188 -3.47 12.45 18.81
CA ASN A 188 -4.64 12.81 19.61
C ASN A 188 -5.42 11.56 20.08
N GLU A 189 -5.10 10.39 19.55
CA GLU A 189 -5.73 9.12 19.87
C GLU A 189 -4.77 8.24 20.70
N ASN A 190 -4.21 7.21 20.07
CA ASN A 190 -3.52 6.12 20.75
C ASN A 190 -2.02 6.04 20.44
N VAL A 191 -1.45 6.98 19.69
CA VAL A 191 -0.02 6.96 19.34
C VAL A 191 0.79 7.89 20.23
N THR A 192 1.98 7.43 20.62
CA THR A 192 2.99 8.23 21.31
C THR A 192 4.33 7.98 20.65
N ILE A 193 4.97 9.04 20.16
CA ILE A 193 6.28 8.98 19.51
C ILE A 193 7.34 9.58 20.42
N THR A 194 8.52 8.96 20.49
CA THR A 194 9.66 9.46 21.28
C THR A 194 10.96 9.38 20.50
N LEU A 195 11.77 10.46 20.55
CA LEU A 195 13.13 10.46 20.03
C LEU A 195 14.03 9.72 21.01
N ARG A 196 14.59 8.57 20.60
CA ARG A 196 15.39 7.72 21.47
C ARG A 196 16.28 6.76 20.69
N ASP A 197 17.51 6.56 21.17
CA ASP A 197 18.27 5.34 20.89
C ASP A 197 17.84 4.25 21.88
N VAL A 198 17.01 3.32 21.44
CA VAL A 198 16.49 2.26 22.31
C VAL A 198 17.51 1.17 22.64
N CYS A 199 18.62 1.10 21.91
CA CYS A 199 19.70 0.16 22.20
C CYS A 199 20.53 0.64 23.41
N GLU A 200 20.75 1.96 23.51
CA GLU A 200 21.52 2.56 24.61
C GLU A 200 20.63 2.96 25.79
N ASP A 201 19.56 3.70 25.53
CA ASP A 201 18.75 4.36 26.57
C ASP A 201 17.48 3.57 26.96
N GLY A 202 17.18 2.50 26.22
CA GLY A 202 15.99 1.68 26.43
C GLY A 202 14.67 2.41 26.14
N PHE A 203 13.60 1.90 26.74
CA PHE A 203 12.22 2.23 26.33
C PHE A 203 11.45 3.12 27.31
N THR A 204 11.98 3.41 28.51
CA THR A 204 11.22 4.20 29.49
C THR A 204 10.92 5.60 28.96
N ILE A 205 9.73 6.14 29.23
CA ILE A 205 9.34 7.50 28.87
C ILE A 205 9.20 8.32 30.15
N LYS A 206 10.02 9.36 30.29
CA LYS A 206 10.05 10.24 31.47
C LYS A 206 9.83 11.70 31.13
N LYS A 207 9.38 12.47 32.11
CA LYS A 207 9.23 13.91 32.00
C LYS A 207 10.58 14.55 31.67
N GLY A 208 10.64 15.28 30.56
CA GLY A 208 11.87 15.88 30.04
C GLY A 208 12.43 15.17 28.79
N ASP A 209 11.98 13.96 28.49
CA ASP A 209 12.29 13.30 27.21
C ASP A 209 11.69 14.08 26.04
N LYS A 210 12.33 14.00 24.87
CA LYS A 210 11.76 14.51 23.61
C LYS A 210 10.70 13.53 23.09
N THR A 211 9.49 13.64 23.63
CA THR A 211 8.34 12.76 23.36
C THR A 211 7.05 13.55 23.12
N SER A 212 6.09 12.95 22.43
CA SER A 212 4.72 13.47 22.33
C SER A 212 3.84 13.10 23.54
N ALA A 213 4.36 12.33 24.50
CA ALA A 213 3.62 11.93 25.69
C ALA A 213 3.24 13.13 26.56
N THR A 214 2.02 13.14 27.08
CA THR A 214 1.55 14.13 28.06
C THR A 214 1.68 13.57 29.46
N PHE A 215 2.35 14.30 30.35
CA PHE A 215 2.52 13.93 31.76
C PHE A 215 1.55 14.76 32.60
N ASP A 216 0.70 14.08 33.36
CA ASP A 216 -0.18 14.73 34.33
C ASP A 216 0.62 14.94 35.63
N ASP A 217 0.33 14.15 36.68
CA ASP A 217 1.00 14.25 37.99
C ASP A 217 2.17 13.26 38.16
N GLU A 218 2.46 12.42 37.15
CA GLU A 218 3.52 11.40 37.18
C GLU A 218 4.77 11.83 36.39
N ASP A 219 5.95 11.48 36.91
CA ASP A 219 7.24 11.78 36.26
C ASP A 219 7.63 10.76 35.17
N SER A 220 6.91 9.64 35.06
CA SER A 220 7.15 8.60 34.06
C SER A 220 5.85 7.98 33.56
N LYS A 221 5.88 7.44 32.35
CA LYS A 221 4.76 6.65 31.82
C LYS A 221 4.96 5.16 32.08
N GLU A 222 3.91 4.50 32.55
CA GLU A 222 3.80 3.06 32.54
C GLU A 222 3.43 2.59 31.14
N LEU A 223 4.25 1.71 30.55
CA LEU A 223 4.09 1.24 29.17
C LEU A 223 3.34 -0.09 29.07
N GLU A 224 3.59 -1.00 30.02
CA GLU A 224 3.03 -2.36 30.15
C GLU A 224 2.75 -3.03 28.80
N ALA A 225 3.77 -3.07 27.96
CA ALA A 225 3.61 -3.55 26.60
C ALA A 225 3.33 -5.05 26.54
N THR A 226 2.32 -5.42 25.77
CA THR A 226 1.92 -6.81 25.53
C THR A 226 2.42 -7.34 24.18
N ALA A 227 2.85 -6.44 23.29
CA ALA A 227 3.49 -6.78 22.03
C ALA A 227 4.64 -5.82 21.72
N VAL A 228 5.70 -6.32 21.10
CA VAL A 228 6.91 -5.57 20.78
C VAL A 228 7.31 -5.87 19.34
N PHE A 229 7.55 -4.83 18.55
CA PHE A 229 8.05 -4.93 17.18
C PHE A 229 9.37 -4.16 17.04
N LEU A 230 10.45 -4.86 16.68
CA LEU A 230 11.79 -4.30 16.53
C LEU A 230 12.24 -4.37 15.06
N ASP A 231 12.19 -3.24 14.35
CA ASP A 231 12.83 -2.98 13.07
C ASP A 231 14.05 -2.08 13.30
N LEU A 232 15.16 -2.71 13.72
CA LEU A 232 16.41 -2.06 14.10
C LEU A 232 17.59 -2.72 13.40
N PRO A 233 18.71 -2.01 13.18
CA PRO A 233 19.94 -2.64 12.68
C PRO A 233 20.52 -3.70 13.62
N ALA A 234 20.33 -3.51 14.94
CA ALA A 234 20.87 -4.35 16.00
C ALA A 234 19.83 -4.61 17.10
N PRO A 235 18.74 -5.36 16.81
CA PRO A 235 17.67 -5.58 17.78
C PRO A 235 18.14 -6.31 19.04
N TRP A 236 19.20 -7.13 18.94
CA TRP A 236 19.79 -7.83 20.09
C TRP A 236 20.29 -6.91 21.21
N ASP A 237 20.68 -5.67 20.87
CA ASP A 237 21.12 -4.66 21.83
C ASP A 237 19.92 -3.99 22.54
N ALA A 238 18.72 -4.03 21.96
CA ALA A 238 17.52 -3.47 22.59
C ALA A 238 16.77 -4.46 23.49
N ILE A 239 16.89 -5.77 23.27
CA ILE A 239 16.08 -6.80 23.94
C ILE A 239 16.19 -6.75 25.47
N HIS A 240 17.39 -6.53 26.01
CA HIS A 240 17.61 -6.54 27.45
C HIS A 240 16.93 -5.37 28.18
N HIS A 241 16.53 -4.31 27.47
CA HIS A 241 15.78 -3.18 28.03
C HIS A 241 14.28 -3.45 28.15
N LEU A 242 13.74 -4.50 27.51
CA LEU A 242 12.30 -4.78 27.45
C LEU A 242 11.71 -5.14 28.82
N ASP A 243 12.48 -5.78 29.70
CA ASP A 243 11.99 -6.29 31.00
C ASP A 243 11.38 -5.22 31.91
N LYS A 244 11.82 -3.96 31.73
CA LYS A 244 11.34 -2.81 32.50
C LYS A 244 10.01 -2.24 32.01
N VAL A 245 9.59 -2.58 30.79
CA VAL A 245 8.48 -1.90 30.10
C VAL A 245 7.40 -2.83 29.58
N ILE A 246 7.66 -4.13 29.50
CA ILE A 246 6.67 -5.14 29.13
C ILE A 246 5.73 -5.46 30.30
N ALA A 247 4.52 -5.92 29.98
CA ALA A 247 3.58 -6.42 30.98
C ALA A 247 4.18 -7.61 31.74
N GLN A 248 3.93 -7.70 33.04
CA GLN A 248 4.57 -8.69 33.91
C GLN A 248 3.70 -9.93 34.15
N ASP A 249 2.39 -9.77 34.09
CA ASP A 249 1.36 -10.73 34.53
C ASP A 249 0.69 -11.50 33.37
N GLN A 250 1.15 -11.28 32.13
CA GLN A 250 0.61 -11.90 30.93
C GLN A 250 1.71 -12.25 29.93
N ILE A 251 1.36 -13.07 28.94
CA ILE A 251 2.29 -13.44 27.86
C ILE A 251 2.48 -12.25 26.93
N VAL A 252 3.73 -11.84 26.80
CA VAL A 252 4.17 -10.76 25.90
C VAL A 252 4.79 -11.39 24.67
N SER A 253 4.45 -10.88 23.49
CA SER A 253 5.05 -11.33 22.22
C SER A 253 6.04 -10.29 21.70
N VAL A 254 7.15 -10.75 21.09
CA VAL A 254 8.09 -9.90 20.36
C VAL A 254 8.26 -10.41 18.94
N CYS A 255 8.40 -9.50 17.99
CA CYS A 255 8.82 -9.78 16.62
C CYS A 255 10.00 -8.87 16.25
N CYS A 256 11.14 -9.46 15.93
CA CYS A 256 12.30 -8.77 15.38
C CYS A 256 12.33 -8.92 13.85
N PHE A 257 12.41 -7.80 13.15
CA PHE A 257 12.45 -7.70 11.69
C PHE A 257 13.91 -7.48 11.26
N SER A 258 14.53 -8.45 10.57
CA SER A 258 15.94 -8.36 10.19
C SER A 258 16.20 -8.87 8.76
N PRO A 259 16.89 -8.10 7.91
CA PRO A 259 17.12 -8.49 6.51
C PRO A 259 18.16 -9.61 6.37
N CYS A 260 19.18 -9.65 7.23
CA CYS A 260 20.29 -10.61 7.12
C CYS A 260 20.13 -11.77 8.11
N ILE A 261 20.57 -12.96 7.73
CA ILE A 261 20.42 -14.17 8.57
C ILE A 261 21.37 -14.14 9.78
N GLU A 262 22.52 -13.47 9.67
CA GLU A 262 23.47 -13.25 10.76
C GLU A 262 22.90 -12.33 11.85
N GLN A 263 21.98 -11.44 11.48
CA GLN A 263 21.24 -10.63 12.45
C GLN A 263 20.22 -11.48 13.21
N VAL A 264 19.57 -12.43 12.53
CA VAL A 264 18.67 -13.41 13.15
C VAL A 264 19.43 -14.25 14.18
N ASP A 265 20.60 -14.77 13.83
CA ASP A 265 21.44 -15.58 14.73
C ASP A 265 21.72 -14.85 16.06
N LYS A 266 22.22 -13.61 15.99
CA LYS A 266 22.46 -12.75 17.17
C LYS A 266 21.19 -12.43 17.96
N THR A 267 20.08 -12.25 17.25
CA THR A 267 18.78 -11.96 17.87
C THR A 267 18.29 -13.14 18.68
N ILE A 268 18.39 -14.37 18.15
CA ILE A 268 18.03 -15.59 18.86
C ILE A 268 18.90 -15.74 20.11
N GLU A 269 20.21 -15.56 20.00
CA GLU A 269 21.13 -15.65 21.15
C GLU A 269 20.75 -14.66 22.27
N SER A 270 20.39 -13.41 21.91
CA SER A 270 19.96 -12.40 22.88
C SER A 270 18.58 -12.71 23.48
N LEU A 271 17.63 -13.20 22.67
CA LEU A 271 16.32 -13.65 23.15
C LEU A 271 16.46 -14.76 24.20
N GLU A 272 17.25 -15.79 23.91
CA GLU A 272 17.52 -16.90 24.84
C GLU A 272 18.14 -16.41 26.16
N LYS A 273 19.20 -15.58 26.08
CA LYS A 273 19.87 -15.01 27.25
C LYS A 273 18.93 -14.18 28.13
N ASN A 274 17.98 -13.48 27.52
CA ASN A 274 17.00 -12.66 28.23
C ASN A 274 15.72 -13.43 28.60
N GLY A 275 15.72 -14.77 28.50
CA GLY A 275 14.63 -15.61 29.00
C GLY A 275 13.36 -15.57 28.15
N TRP A 276 13.46 -15.18 26.88
CA TRP A 276 12.38 -15.36 25.91
C TRP A 276 12.31 -16.82 25.48
N ALA A 277 11.10 -17.30 25.21
CA ALA A 277 10.80 -18.68 24.86
C ALA A 277 9.94 -18.75 23.59
N ASN A 278 9.75 -19.97 23.07
CA ASN A 278 9.00 -20.22 21.83
C ASN A 278 9.54 -19.40 20.65
N ILE A 279 10.87 -19.40 20.50
CA ILE A 279 11.57 -18.63 19.47
C ILE A 279 11.40 -19.34 18.13
N GLU A 280 10.86 -18.64 17.14
CA GLU A 280 10.68 -19.15 15.79
C GLU A 280 10.89 -18.05 14.76
N MET A 281 11.68 -18.33 13.73
CA MET A 281 11.89 -17.43 12.60
C MET A 281 11.12 -17.93 11.38
N VAL A 282 10.46 -16.99 10.68
CA VAL A 282 9.75 -17.24 9.42
C VAL A 282 10.02 -16.13 8.39
N GLU A 283 9.67 -16.38 7.13
CA GLU A 283 9.58 -15.37 6.08
C GLU A 283 8.19 -15.38 5.45
N ILE A 284 7.74 -14.24 4.92
CA ILE A 284 6.44 -14.11 4.26
C ILE A 284 6.63 -13.69 2.81
N GLN A 285 6.08 -14.49 1.88
CA GLN A 285 6.21 -14.28 0.45
C GLN A 285 4.87 -13.85 -0.17
N GLY A 286 4.67 -12.53 -0.29
CA GLY A 286 3.51 -11.97 -1.00
C GLY A 286 3.70 -11.97 -2.52
N ARG A 287 2.64 -12.28 -3.28
CA ARG A 287 2.62 -12.22 -4.76
C ARG A 287 1.31 -11.62 -5.26
N GLN A 288 1.39 -10.71 -6.24
CA GLN A 288 0.21 -10.18 -6.92
C GLN A 288 0.03 -10.77 -8.34
N TYR A 289 -1.22 -11.08 -8.70
CA TYR A 289 -1.58 -11.62 -10.02
C TYR A 289 -2.55 -10.70 -10.75
N GLU A 290 -2.21 -10.34 -11.99
CA GLU A 290 -3.11 -9.69 -12.93
C GLU A 290 -4.04 -10.72 -13.58
N SER A 291 -5.32 -10.37 -13.71
CA SER A 291 -6.25 -11.10 -14.58
C SER A 291 -6.00 -10.70 -16.04
N ARG A 292 -5.51 -11.64 -16.86
CA ARG A 292 -5.19 -11.46 -18.28
C ARG A 292 -5.95 -12.46 -19.15
N ARG A 293 -5.86 -12.27 -20.45
CA ARG A 293 -6.45 -13.14 -21.48
C ARG A 293 -5.40 -13.54 -22.50
N GLN A 294 -5.24 -14.84 -22.70
CA GLN A 294 -4.40 -15.41 -23.76
C GLN A 294 -5.27 -15.71 -24.99
N MET A 295 -4.84 -15.28 -26.17
CA MET A 295 -5.52 -15.61 -27.42
C MET A 295 -5.43 -17.12 -27.69
N VAL A 296 -6.58 -17.75 -27.92
CA VAL A 296 -6.68 -19.15 -28.33
C VAL A 296 -6.27 -19.22 -29.81
N ARG A 297 -5.28 -20.06 -30.11
CA ARG A 297 -4.77 -20.29 -31.47
C ARG A 297 -4.95 -21.76 -31.79
N SER A 298 -5.78 -22.07 -32.78
CA SER A 298 -6.07 -23.46 -33.15
C SER A 298 -5.00 -24.00 -34.10
N ILE A 299 -4.87 -25.33 -34.15
CA ILE A 299 -3.97 -26.00 -35.10
C ILE A 299 -4.55 -25.88 -36.51
N GLU A 300 -5.88 -25.93 -36.64
CA GLU A 300 -6.64 -25.79 -37.88
C GLU A 300 -6.33 -24.45 -38.57
N ASP A 301 -6.36 -23.34 -37.83
CA ASP A 301 -6.03 -22.00 -38.35
C ASP A 301 -4.57 -21.93 -38.84
N ALA A 302 -3.65 -22.60 -38.13
CA ALA A 302 -2.24 -22.66 -38.52
C ALA A 302 -2.05 -23.50 -39.79
N MET A 303 -2.74 -24.62 -39.91
CA MET A 303 -2.73 -25.47 -41.10
C MET A 303 -3.30 -24.75 -42.32
N GLU A 304 -4.41 -24.04 -42.16
CA GLU A 304 -5.01 -23.24 -43.24
C GLU A 304 -4.05 -22.16 -43.74
N ARG A 305 -3.38 -21.45 -42.80
CA ARG A 305 -2.33 -20.49 -43.15
C ARG A 305 -1.19 -21.13 -43.95
N CYS A 306 -0.75 -22.33 -43.59
CA CYS A 306 0.28 -23.06 -44.34
C CYS A 306 -0.19 -23.44 -45.76
N ARG A 307 -1.44 -23.89 -45.90
CA ARG A 307 -2.05 -24.20 -47.21
C ARG A 307 -2.11 -22.96 -48.10
N ASP A 308 -2.53 -21.82 -47.55
CA ASP A 308 -2.57 -20.54 -48.25
C ASP A 308 -1.19 -20.08 -48.74
N ILE A 309 -0.16 -20.21 -47.91
CA ILE A 309 1.22 -19.88 -48.30
C ILE A 309 1.69 -20.80 -49.44
N LYS A 310 1.41 -22.10 -49.35
CA LYS A 310 1.78 -23.07 -50.38
C LYS A 310 1.08 -22.75 -51.71
N ARG A 311 -0.22 -22.44 -51.67
CA ARG A 311 -1.01 -22.04 -52.85
C ARG A 311 -0.41 -20.81 -53.54
N ARG A 312 -0.16 -19.74 -52.78
CA ARG A 312 0.46 -18.51 -53.33
C ARG A 312 1.85 -18.73 -53.92
N LYS A 313 2.67 -19.59 -53.29
CA LYS A 313 3.99 -19.94 -53.84
C LYS A 313 3.85 -20.64 -55.19
N GLN A 314 2.89 -21.56 -55.31
CA GLN A 314 2.66 -22.31 -56.55
C GLN A 314 2.11 -21.42 -57.66
N GLU A 315 1.12 -20.57 -57.36
CA GLU A 315 0.60 -19.54 -58.28
C GLU A 315 1.72 -18.60 -58.76
N GLY A 316 2.62 -18.16 -57.86
CA GLY A 316 3.75 -17.31 -58.22
C GLY A 316 4.78 -17.99 -59.13
N ILE A 317 5.03 -19.29 -58.93
CA ILE A 317 5.91 -20.09 -59.81
C ILE A 317 5.26 -20.23 -61.19
N GLU A 318 3.96 -20.50 -61.25
CA GLU A 318 3.21 -20.67 -62.49
C GLU A 318 3.16 -19.37 -63.30
N LEU A 319 2.86 -18.23 -62.67
CA LEU A 319 2.92 -16.92 -63.29
C LEU A 319 4.32 -16.59 -63.85
N LYS A 320 5.37 -16.94 -63.10
CA LYS A 320 6.76 -16.75 -63.57
C LYS A 320 7.07 -17.63 -64.77
N ARG A 321 6.58 -18.87 -64.79
CA ARG A 321 6.73 -19.79 -65.92
C ARG A 321 6.02 -19.27 -67.16
N LEU A 322 4.75 -18.87 -67.04
CA LEU A 322 3.97 -18.30 -68.15
C LEU A 322 4.63 -17.03 -68.72
N ARG A 323 5.21 -16.19 -67.86
CA ARG A 323 5.97 -15.01 -68.29
C ARG A 323 7.23 -15.39 -69.09
N ILE A 324 8.00 -16.38 -68.64
CA ILE A 324 9.18 -16.87 -69.37
C ILE A 324 8.76 -17.49 -70.72
N GLU A 325 7.67 -18.25 -70.76
CA GLU A 325 7.15 -18.85 -72.00
C GLU A 325 6.65 -17.78 -72.99
N ALA A 326 6.04 -16.68 -72.51
CA ALA A 326 5.64 -15.54 -73.34
C ALA A 326 6.85 -14.76 -73.89
N GLU A 327 7.88 -14.54 -73.06
CA GLU A 327 9.15 -13.92 -73.46
C GLU A 327 9.88 -14.78 -74.53
N HIS A 328 9.81 -16.11 -74.45
CA HIS A 328 10.40 -17.03 -75.44
C HIS A 328 9.62 -17.12 -76.76
N LYS A 329 8.31 -16.84 -76.77
CA LYS A 329 7.47 -16.88 -77.97
C LYS A 329 7.53 -15.61 -78.82
N GLY A 330 8.32 -14.61 -78.42
CA GLY A 330 8.52 -13.39 -79.22
C GLY A 330 7.29 -12.49 -79.31
N GLU A 331 6.35 -12.58 -78.36
CA GLU A 331 5.22 -11.67 -78.26
C GLU A 331 5.63 -10.39 -77.50
N THR A 332 6.41 -9.52 -78.15
CA THR A 332 6.56 -8.13 -77.70
C THR A 332 5.29 -7.35 -78.05
N LYS A 333 4.48 -6.99 -77.03
CA LYS A 333 3.50 -5.92 -77.22
C LYS A 333 4.21 -4.55 -77.16
N PRO A 334 3.94 -3.64 -78.12
CA PRO A 334 4.44 -2.28 -78.08
C PRO A 334 3.66 -1.45 -77.04
N ASP A 335 4.32 -0.41 -76.54
CA ASP A 335 3.83 0.60 -75.58
C ASP A 335 2.31 0.84 -75.64
N SER A 336 1.58 0.33 -74.65
CA SER A 336 0.26 0.87 -74.28
C SER A 336 -0.10 0.48 -72.85
N GLU A 337 -0.19 1.51 -72.02
CA GLU A 337 -0.78 1.59 -70.67
C GLU A 337 -0.12 0.81 -69.52
N PRO A 338 0.01 1.42 -68.33
CA PRO A 338 0.54 0.75 -67.15
C PRO A 338 -0.37 -0.44 -66.82
N THR A 339 0.20 -1.64 -66.91
CA THR A 339 -0.40 -2.90 -66.45
C THR A 339 -1.23 -2.67 -65.18
N PRO A 340 -2.46 -3.21 -65.08
CA PRO A 340 -3.22 -3.15 -63.83
C PRO A 340 -2.31 -3.65 -62.72
N ARG A 341 -2.18 -2.82 -61.68
CA ARG A 341 -1.43 -3.08 -60.44
C ARG A 341 -1.46 -4.56 -60.11
N GLU A 342 -0.30 -5.11 -59.72
CA GLU A 342 -0.09 -6.45 -59.15
C GLU A 342 -1.42 -7.15 -58.80
N PRO A 343 -1.72 -8.35 -59.34
CA PRO A 343 -3.00 -9.00 -59.06
C PRO A 343 -3.22 -8.94 -57.57
N PHE A 344 -4.30 -8.26 -57.18
CA PHE A 344 -4.62 -8.00 -55.79
C PHE A 344 -4.84 -9.38 -55.17
N THR A 345 -3.77 -9.95 -54.61
CA THR A 345 -3.87 -11.19 -53.87
C THR A 345 -4.79 -10.84 -52.73
N GLU A 346 -6.00 -11.40 -52.74
CA GLU A 346 -6.89 -11.26 -51.59
C GLU A 346 -6.03 -11.59 -50.35
N LYS A 347 -5.86 -10.58 -49.50
CA LYS A 347 -5.18 -10.76 -48.21
C LYS A 347 -5.90 -11.93 -47.55
N SER A 348 -5.14 -12.85 -46.96
CA SER A 348 -5.77 -14.05 -46.41
C SER A 348 -6.83 -13.59 -45.41
N LYS A 349 -8.04 -14.15 -45.51
CA LYS A 349 -9.14 -13.83 -44.59
C LYS A 349 -8.70 -13.99 -43.13
N PHE A 350 -7.71 -14.86 -42.90
CA PHE A 350 -6.98 -14.97 -41.67
C PHE A 350 -5.50 -14.55 -41.85
N ASN A 351 -5.20 -13.29 -41.50
CA ASN A 351 -3.85 -12.89 -41.09
C ASN A 351 -3.97 -12.03 -39.81
N PRO A 352 -4.03 -12.64 -38.62
CA PRO A 352 -4.03 -11.88 -37.36
C PRO A 352 -2.76 -11.03 -37.17
N PHE A 353 -1.74 -11.23 -37.99
CA PHE A 353 -0.43 -10.59 -37.90
C PHE A 353 -0.05 -9.87 -39.20
N GLY A 354 -1.00 -9.17 -39.85
CA GLY A 354 -0.62 -8.15 -40.84
C GLY A 354 0.60 -7.39 -40.33
N LYS A 355 1.65 -7.21 -41.14
CA LYS A 355 2.87 -6.51 -40.69
C LYS A 355 2.43 -5.19 -40.03
N GLY A 356 2.60 -5.08 -38.71
CA GLY A 356 2.23 -3.90 -37.92
C GLY A 356 0.85 -3.89 -37.23
N THR A 357 -0.01 -4.89 -37.40
CA THR A 357 -1.33 -4.93 -36.71
C THR A 357 -1.21 -5.52 -35.31
N ARG A 358 -1.24 -4.67 -34.27
CA ARG A 358 -1.32 -5.11 -32.86
C ARG A 358 -2.77 -5.47 -32.52
N VAL A 359 -3.05 -6.76 -32.31
CA VAL A 359 -4.34 -7.20 -31.76
C VAL A 359 -4.42 -6.81 -30.28
N LYS A 360 -5.47 -6.10 -29.90
CA LYS A 360 -5.70 -5.73 -28.49
C LYS A 360 -6.20 -6.95 -27.72
N GLU A 361 -5.72 -7.11 -26.49
CA GLU A 361 -6.22 -8.17 -25.61
C GLU A 361 -7.74 -8.03 -25.39
N GLY A 362 -8.48 -9.12 -25.62
CA GLY A 362 -9.94 -9.16 -25.50
C GLY A 362 -10.70 -8.68 -26.74
N ASP A 363 -10.03 -8.50 -27.89
CA ASP A 363 -10.68 -8.18 -29.16
C ASP A 363 -11.74 -9.25 -29.51
N PRO A 364 -13.01 -8.87 -29.76
CA PRO A 364 -14.12 -9.81 -29.96
C PRO A 364 -13.99 -10.67 -31.22
N ASN A 365 -13.12 -10.31 -32.17
CA ASN A 365 -12.86 -11.10 -33.37
C ASN A 365 -12.06 -12.38 -33.09
N PHE A 366 -11.54 -12.55 -31.87
CA PHE A 366 -10.70 -13.67 -31.47
C PHE A 366 -11.27 -14.41 -30.26
N LYS A 367 -10.90 -15.69 -30.14
CA LYS A 367 -11.19 -16.49 -28.95
C LYS A 367 -10.11 -16.24 -27.89
N TRP A 368 -10.53 -16.13 -26.63
CA TRP A 368 -9.65 -15.84 -25.50
C TRP A 368 -9.85 -16.82 -24.36
N LYS A 369 -8.76 -17.16 -23.67
CA LYS A 369 -8.76 -17.92 -22.42
C LYS A 369 -8.31 -17.01 -21.28
N GLN A 370 -9.06 -17.00 -20.17
CA GLN A 370 -8.65 -16.27 -18.97
C GLN A 370 -7.42 -16.95 -18.36
N VAL A 371 -6.44 -16.14 -17.96
CA VAL A 371 -5.18 -16.59 -17.35
C VAL A 371 -4.77 -15.58 -16.28
N THR A 372 -4.00 -16.03 -15.30
CA THR A 372 -3.31 -15.15 -14.36
C THR A 372 -1.90 -14.86 -14.86
N LYS A 373 -1.43 -13.64 -14.63
CA LYS A 373 -0.04 -13.24 -14.89
C LYS A 373 0.52 -12.60 -13.63
N ILE A 374 1.65 -13.11 -13.15
CA ILE A 374 2.34 -12.53 -12.01
C ILE A 374 2.82 -11.11 -12.32
N GLU A 375 2.91 -10.26 -11.30
CA GLU A 375 3.53 -8.94 -11.39
C GLU A 375 4.96 -9.00 -11.94
N SER A 376 5.41 -7.93 -12.59
CA SER A 376 6.71 -7.91 -13.27
C SER A 376 7.90 -7.89 -12.32
N GLU A 377 7.73 -7.30 -11.14
CA GLU A 377 8.76 -7.16 -10.12
C GLU A 377 8.19 -7.69 -8.81
N ILE A 378 8.77 -8.79 -8.34
CA ILE A 378 8.39 -9.42 -7.08
C ILE A 378 9.31 -8.93 -5.97
N LYS A 379 8.74 -8.66 -4.80
CA LYS A 379 9.54 -8.51 -3.58
C LYS A 379 9.92 -9.91 -3.11
N SER A 380 11.04 -10.40 -3.61
CA SER A 380 11.52 -11.76 -3.33
C SER A 380 12.01 -11.95 -1.90
N HIS A 381 12.43 -10.86 -1.25
CA HIS A 381 12.81 -10.83 0.16
C HIS A 381 12.49 -9.44 0.72
N THR A 382 11.90 -9.40 1.91
CA THR A 382 11.73 -8.17 2.70
C THR A 382 12.65 -8.25 3.91
N SER A 383 12.33 -9.14 4.86
CA SER A 383 13.17 -9.52 6.00
C SER A 383 12.72 -10.88 6.56
N TYR A 384 13.58 -11.46 7.39
CA TYR A 384 13.20 -12.52 8.31
C TYR A 384 12.45 -11.95 9.52
N LEU A 385 11.43 -12.67 9.96
CA LEU A 385 10.58 -12.33 11.10
C LEU A 385 10.87 -13.31 12.24
N THR A 386 11.56 -12.86 13.28
CA THR A 386 11.89 -13.70 14.45
C THR A 386 10.92 -13.40 15.57
N PHE A 387 10.05 -14.35 15.88
CA PHE A 387 9.07 -14.24 16.96
C PHE A 387 9.57 -14.92 18.22
N ALA A 388 9.21 -14.38 19.37
CA ALA A 388 9.35 -15.04 20.67
C ALA A 388 8.29 -14.55 21.65
N THR A 389 8.18 -15.24 22.79
CA THR A 389 7.23 -14.90 23.86
C THR A 389 7.91 -14.90 25.23
N LYS A 390 7.41 -14.07 26.15
CA LYS A 390 7.90 -14.03 27.54
C LYS A 390 6.73 -13.85 28.51
N LEU A 391 6.81 -14.54 29.64
CA LEU A 391 5.95 -14.35 30.81
C LEU A 391 6.90 -14.10 31.99
N SER A 392 6.91 -12.87 32.50
CA SER A 392 7.84 -12.45 33.55
C SER A 392 7.46 -13.05 34.90
N ASP A 393 6.21 -12.84 35.33
CA ASP A 393 5.67 -13.48 36.53
C ASP A 393 5.00 -14.81 36.16
N LYS A 394 5.66 -15.91 36.54
CA LYS A 394 5.16 -17.29 36.34
C LYS A 394 4.39 -17.81 37.55
N SER A 395 4.08 -16.96 38.53
CA SER A 395 3.31 -17.31 39.71
C SER A 395 1.80 -17.19 39.46
N ARG A 396 1.01 -17.80 40.34
CA ARG A 396 -0.45 -17.63 40.38
C ARG A 396 -0.85 -17.25 41.80
N ARG A 397 -1.88 -16.41 41.96
CA ARG A 397 -2.45 -16.10 43.28
C ARG A 397 -3.36 -17.24 43.72
N ASP A 398 -2.84 -18.16 44.55
CA ASP A 398 -3.58 -19.33 45.02
C ASP A 398 -4.83 -18.98 45.88
N THR A 399 -4.92 -17.75 46.43
CA THR A 399 -5.98 -17.33 47.36
C THR A 399 -7.25 -16.75 46.72
N VAL A 400 -7.31 -16.61 45.40
CA VAL A 400 -8.48 -16.01 44.69
C VAL A 400 -9.53 -17.06 44.28
N VAL A 401 -9.40 -18.31 44.72
CA VAL A 401 -10.29 -19.44 44.39
C VAL A 401 -11.27 -19.78 45.54
N GLN A 402 -11.83 -18.78 46.23
CA GLN A 402 -12.90 -19.00 47.22
C GLN A 402 -14.17 -18.25 46.84
#